data_AF-Q6TAC5-F1
#
_entry.id   AF-Q6TAC5-F1
#
_cell.length_a   1.000
_cell.length_b   1.000
_cell.length_c   1.000
_cell.angle_alpha   90.00
_cell.angle_beta   90.00
_cell.angle_gamma   90.00
#
_symmetry.space_group_name_H-M   'P 1'
#
loop_
_entity.id
_entity.type
_entity.pdbx_description
1 polymer ?
#
loop_
_entity_poly.entity_id
_entity_poly.type
_entity_poly.pdbx_seq_one_letter_code
_entity_poly.pdbx_strand_id
1 'polypeptide(L)'
;VATWNLQGSNAPTENKWNTHVRQLVTGSGAVDILMVQEAGAVPASATLTEREFSTPGIPMNEYIWNTGTNSRPQELFIYFSRVDAFANRVNLAIVSNRRADEVIVLPPPTVVSRPIIGIRIGNDVFFSTHALANRGVDSGAIVNSVFEFFNRQTDPIRQAANWM
;
A
#
# COMPACT_ATOMS: atom_id res chain seq x y z
N VAL A 1 -8.44 10.16 -1.00
CA VAL A 1 -7.63 9.13 -0.28
C VAL A 1 -8.52 8.47 0.77
N ALA A 2 -8.39 7.16 0.97
CA ALA A 2 -9.03 6.44 2.07
C ALA A 2 -8.13 5.32 2.61
N THR A 3 -8.49 4.75 3.76
CA THR A 3 -7.81 3.57 4.29
C THR A 3 -8.81 2.54 4.81
N TRP A 4 -8.46 1.25 4.71
CA TRP A 4 -9.28 0.18 5.23
C TRP A 4 -8.45 -1.03 5.66
N ASN A 5 -8.68 -1.51 6.89
CA ASN A 5 -8.20 -2.82 7.33
C ASN A 5 -9.19 -3.90 6.86
N LEU A 6 -8.74 -4.77 5.96
CA LEU A 6 -9.53 -5.79 5.29
C LEU A 6 -9.88 -6.98 6.21
N GLN A 7 -9.14 -7.19 7.30
CA GLN A 7 -9.21 -8.37 8.17
C GLN A 7 -9.16 -9.69 7.36
N GLY A 8 -8.06 -9.93 6.65
CA GLY A 8 -7.92 -10.98 5.63
C GLY A 8 -8.27 -12.43 6.04
N SER A 9 -8.54 -12.72 7.31
CA SER A 9 -8.90 -14.05 7.83
C SER A 9 -10.40 -14.38 7.85
N ASN A 10 -11.30 -13.40 7.76
CA ASN A 10 -12.73 -13.61 8.11
C ASN A 10 -13.65 -13.95 6.93
N ALA A 11 -13.13 -13.95 5.71
CA ALA A 11 -13.79 -14.43 4.48
C ALA A 11 -12.70 -14.71 3.43
N PRO A 12 -12.97 -15.43 2.32
CA PRO A 12 -12.01 -15.55 1.23
C PRO A 12 -11.55 -14.15 0.79
N THR A 13 -10.23 -13.87 0.84
CA THR A 13 -9.69 -12.53 0.56
C THR A 13 -10.12 -12.01 -0.81
N GLU A 14 -10.22 -12.91 -1.80
CA GLU A 14 -10.73 -12.62 -3.15
C GLU A 14 -12.12 -11.97 -3.13
N ASN A 15 -13.02 -12.44 -2.27
CA ASN A 15 -14.36 -11.85 -2.16
C ASN A 15 -14.27 -10.43 -1.63
N LYS A 16 -13.43 -10.16 -0.61
CA LYS A 16 -13.32 -8.82 -0.02
C LYS A 16 -12.71 -7.81 -1.00
N TRP A 17 -11.75 -8.23 -1.81
CA TRP A 17 -11.21 -7.39 -2.88
C TRP A 17 -12.27 -7.06 -3.94
N ASN A 18 -12.93 -8.08 -4.49
CA ASN A 18 -13.88 -7.89 -5.59
C ASN A 18 -15.18 -7.18 -5.16
N THR A 19 -15.57 -7.28 -3.89
CA THR A 19 -16.79 -6.66 -3.38
C THR A 19 -16.53 -5.30 -2.75
N HIS A 20 -15.66 -5.21 -1.75
CA HIS A 20 -15.54 -4.01 -0.94
C HIS A 20 -14.43 -3.09 -1.46
N VAL A 21 -13.23 -3.62 -1.75
CA VAL A 21 -12.15 -2.77 -2.29
C VAL A 21 -12.59 -2.18 -3.62
N ARG A 22 -13.16 -2.99 -4.52
CA ARG A 22 -13.67 -2.54 -5.83
C ARG A 22 -14.73 -1.43 -5.70
N GLN A 23 -15.62 -1.49 -4.72
CA GLN A 23 -16.62 -0.45 -4.48
C GLN A 23 -16.01 0.88 -4.04
N LEU A 24 -14.87 0.86 -3.34
CA LEU A 24 -14.17 2.06 -2.91
C LEU A 24 -13.38 2.74 -4.03
N VAL A 25 -12.86 1.95 -4.98
CA VAL A 25 -11.95 2.44 -6.03
C VAL A 25 -12.58 2.55 -7.43
N THR A 26 -13.89 2.29 -7.55
CA THR A 26 -14.63 2.43 -8.81
C THR A 26 -15.95 3.21 -8.62
N GLY A 27 -16.48 3.76 -9.71
CA GLY A 27 -17.71 4.57 -9.69
C GLY A 27 -17.48 6.07 -9.47
N SER A 28 -18.57 6.85 -9.41
CA SER A 28 -18.54 8.33 -9.37
C SER A 28 -18.00 8.95 -8.07
N GLY A 29 -17.77 8.13 -7.04
CA GLY A 29 -17.18 8.52 -5.76
C GLY A 29 -15.91 7.74 -5.43
N ALA A 30 -15.27 7.16 -6.43
CA ALA A 30 -14.06 6.37 -6.26
C ALA A 30 -12.96 7.18 -5.57
N VAL A 31 -12.26 6.55 -4.62
CA VAL A 31 -11.03 7.12 -4.06
C VAL A 31 -9.87 6.90 -5.01
N ASP A 32 -9.06 7.93 -5.21
CA ASP A 32 -7.89 7.83 -6.09
C ASP A 32 -6.81 6.91 -5.52
N ILE A 33 -6.68 6.92 -4.19
CA ILE A 33 -5.68 6.15 -3.44
C ILE A 33 -6.37 5.51 -2.23
N LEU A 34 -6.18 4.19 -2.10
CA LEU A 34 -6.69 3.38 -0.99
C LEU A 34 -5.54 2.62 -0.32
N MET A 35 -5.31 2.89 0.96
CA MET A 35 -4.36 2.13 1.78
C MET A 35 -5.06 0.95 2.45
N VAL A 36 -4.59 -0.27 2.18
CA VAL A 36 -5.19 -1.51 2.67
C VAL A 36 -4.26 -2.19 3.67
N GLN A 37 -4.78 -2.53 4.84
CA GLN A 37 -4.09 -3.36 5.84
C GLN A 37 -4.75 -4.74 5.92
N GLU A 38 -3.98 -5.73 6.38
CA GLU A 38 -4.39 -7.14 6.40
C GLU A 38 -4.91 -7.61 5.05
N ALA A 39 -4.20 -7.19 4.01
CA ALA A 39 -4.63 -7.26 2.61
C ALA A 39 -4.79 -8.69 2.08
N GLY A 40 -4.39 -9.71 2.83
CA GLY A 40 -4.37 -11.10 2.37
C GLY A 40 -3.55 -11.26 1.09
N ALA A 41 -4.07 -12.00 0.11
CA ALA A 41 -3.55 -12.01 -1.25
C ALA A 41 -4.16 -10.88 -2.11
N VAL A 42 -3.42 -10.44 -3.14
CA VAL A 42 -3.97 -9.57 -4.20
C VAL A 42 -5.10 -10.29 -4.98
N PRO A 43 -5.99 -9.55 -5.66
CA PRO A 43 -7.03 -10.18 -6.49
C PRO A 43 -6.41 -11.12 -7.53
N ALA A 44 -7.03 -12.28 -7.77
CA ALA A 44 -6.53 -13.27 -8.74
C ALA A 44 -6.47 -12.75 -10.19
N SER A 45 -7.27 -11.72 -10.48
CA SER A 45 -7.30 -11.02 -11.77
C SER A 45 -6.22 -9.93 -11.93
N ALA A 46 -5.45 -9.65 -10.88
CA ALA A 46 -4.35 -8.69 -10.93
C ALA A 46 -3.11 -9.34 -11.56
N THR A 47 -2.51 -8.65 -12.53
CA THR A 47 -1.33 -9.13 -13.25
C THR A 47 -0.08 -8.47 -12.71
N LEU A 48 0.94 -9.26 -12.36
CA LEU A 48 2.23 -8.76 -11.90
C LEU A 48 2.94 -8.00 -13.03
N THR A 49 3.53 -6.85 -12.72
CA THR A 49 4.36 -6.09 -13.64
C THR A 49 5.83 -6.48 -13.52
N GLU A 50 6.63 -6.12 -14.53
CA GLU A 50 8.09 -6.31 -14.51
C GLU A 50 8.84 -5.23 -13.71
N ARG A 51 8.13 -4.32 -13.04
CA ARG A 51 8.78 -3.23 -12.29
C ARG A 51 9.42 -3.78 -11.02
N GLU A 52 10.73 -3.63 -10.93
CA GLU A 52 11.51 -3.96 -9.73
C GLU A 52 11.70 -2.73 -8.83
N PHE A 53 11.80 -2.97 -7.53
CA PHE A 53 12.00 -1.94 -6.51
C PHE A 53 13.24 -2.22 -5.69
N SER A 54 14.08 -1.20 -5.48
CA SER A 54 15.16 -1.27 -4.50
C SER A 54 14.57 -1.05 -3.10
N THR A 55 14.49 -2.12 -2.30
CA THR A 55 13.92 -2.09 -0.95
C THR A 55 14.94 -2.60 0.07
N PRO A 56 14.81 -2.28 1.37
CA PRO A 56 15.72 -2.77 2.41
C PRO A 56 15.37 -4.20 2.82
N GLY A 57 15.33 -5.13 1.85
CA GLY A 57 15.01 -6.55 2.08
C GLY A 57 13.54 -6.85 2.35
N ILE A 58 12.64 -5.89 2.09
CA ILE A 58 11.18 -6.05 2.26
C ILE A 58 10.55 -6.30 0.90
N PRO A 59 9.76 -7.37 0.72
CA PRO A 59 9.17 -7.70 -0.58
C PRO A 59 8.17 -6.62 -1.00
N MET A 60 8.27 -6.21 -2.26
CA MET A 60 7.39 -5.22 -2.85
C MET A 60 7.15 -5.54 -4.32
N ASN A 61 5.88 -5.54 -4.72
CA ASN A 61 5.47 -5.84 -6.08
C ASN A 61 4.43 -4.82 -6.57
N GLU A 62 4.46 -4.53 -7.87
CA GLU A 62 3.44 -3.72 -8.56
C GLU A 62 2.61 -4.64 -9.44
N TYR A 63 1.29 -4.55 -9.32
CA TYR A 63 0.32 -5.24 -10.15
C TYR A 63 -0.57 -4.24 -10.88
N ILE A 64 -1.03 -4.63 -12.07
CA ILE A 64 -2.14 -3.97 -12.77
C ILE A 64 -3.41 -4.77 -12.52
N TRP A 65 -4.47 -4.09 -12.08
CA TRP A 65 -5.77 -4.68 -11.84
C TRP A 65 -6.83 -4.00 -12.70
N ASN A 66 -7.33 -4.71 -13.71
CA ASN A 66 -8.43 -4.21 -14.54
C ASN A 66 -9.77 -4.45 -13.81
N THR A 67 -10.37 -3.37 -13.34
CA THR A 67 -11.67 -3.36 -12.67
C THR A 67 -12.83 -3.02 -13.63
N GLY A 68 -12.53 -2.84 -14.91
CA GLY A 68 -13.51 -2.63 -15.98
C GLY A 68 -13.84 -3.91 -16.73
N THR A 69 -14.25 -3.75 -17.99
CA THR A 69 -14.38 -4.86 -18.96
C THR A 69 -13.27 -4.76 -19.99
N ASN A 70 -13.10 -5.79 -20.84
CA ASN A 70 -12.11 -5.74 -21.92
C ASN A 70 -12.39 -4.60 -22.93
N SER A 71 -13.66 -4.22 -23.13
CA SER A 71 -14.05 -3.15 -24.06
C SER A 71 -14.02 -1.76 -23.43
N ARG A 72 -13.99 -1.66 -22.10
CA ARG A 72 -13.89 -0.42 -21.32
C ARG A 72 -13.01 -0.67 -20.11
N PRO A 73 -11.68 -0.82 -20.30
CA PRO A 73 -10.78 -1.15 -19.21
C PRO A 73 -10.72 -0.01 -18.19
N GLN A 74 -10.60 -0.37 -16.92
CA GLN A 74 -10.31 0.55 -15.82
C GLN A 74 -9.14 -0.03 -15.04
N GLU A 75 -7.93 0.36 -15.45
CA GLU A 75 -6.69 -0.14 -14.87
C GLU A 75 -6.33 0.62 -13.60
N LEU A 76 -6.13 -0.12 -12.53
CA LEU A 76 -5.61 0.37 -11.26
C LEU A 76 -4.26 -0.29 -10.98
N PHE A 77 -3.42 0.39 -10.21
CA PHE A 77 -2.13 -0.12 -9.77
C PHE A 77 -2.23 -0.58 -8.31
N ILE A 78 -1.75 -1.79 -8.03
CA ILE A 78 -1.66 -2.33 -6.67
C ILE A 78 -0.18 -2.46 -6.31
N TYR A 79 0.20 -1.72 -5.27
CA TYR A 79 1.52 -1.77 -4.65
C TYR A 79 1.41 -2.65 -3.41
N PHE A 80 1.93 -3.88 -3.49
CA PHE A 80 1.70 -4.93 -2.50
C PHE A 80 2.99 -5.39 -1.83
N SER A 81 2.96 -5.47 -0.51
CA SER A 81 4.04 -6.04 0.30
C SER A 81 3.57 -7.25 1.08
N ARG A 82 4.18 -8.40 0.78
CA ARG A 82 3.95 -9.66 1.51
C ARG A 82 4.76 -9.71 2.79
N VAL A 83 4.32 -8.95 3.80
CA VAL A 83 4.96 -8.87 5.12
C VAL A 83 4.86 -10.20 5.88
N ASP A 84 3.76 -10.93 5.73
CA ASP A 84 3.53 -12.21 6.38
C ASP A 84 3.68 -13.36 5.37
N ALA A 85 4.92 -13.84 5.22
CA ALA A 85 5.22 -14.90 4.25
C ALA A 85 4.50 -16.24 4.58
N PHE A 86 4.20 -16.51 5.85
CA PHE A 86 3.72 -17.81 6.31
C PHE A 86 2.19 -17.89 6.36
N ALA A 87 1.53 -16.96 7.06
CA ALA A 87 0.08 -16.99 7.21
C ALA A 87 -0.65 -16.11 6.19
N ASN A 88 0.10 -15.26 5.46
CA ASN A 88 -0.40 -14.37 4.40
C ASN A 88 -1.55 -13.47 4.85
N ARG A 89 -1.58 -13.04 6.11
CA ARG A 89 -2.70 -12.29 6.69
C ARG A 89 -2.38 -10.81 6.79
N VAL A 90 -1.20 -10.48 7.28
CA VAL A 90 -0.85 -9.13 7.74
C VAL A 90 -0.15 -8.30 6.66
N ASN A 91 -0.42 -8.62 5.40
CA ASN A 91 0.15 -7.94 4.25
C ASN A 91 -0.41 -6.52 4.13
N LEU A 92 0.40 -5.65 3.49
CA LEU A 92 0.05 -4.26 3.24
C LEU A 92 -0.12 -4.03 1.74
N ALA A 93 -1.06 -3.18 1.38
CA ALA A 93 -1.21 -2.73 0.00
C ALA A 93 -1.56 -1.24 -0.11
N ILE A 94 -1.26 -0.66 -1.26
CA ILE A 94 -1.77 0.64 -1.69
C ILE A 94 -2.36 0.45 -3.10
N VAL A 95 -3.62 0.79 -3.28
CA VAL A 95 -4.28 0.82 -4.59
C VAL A 95 -4.31 2.25 -5.09
N SER A 96 -3.97 2.48 -6.35
CA SER A 96 -3.94 3.80 -6.98
C SER A 96 -4.51 3.77 -8.39
N ASN A 97 -5.27 4.81 -8.77
CA ASN A 97 -5.71 4.99 -10.16
C ASN A 97 -4.61 5.58 -11.08
N ARG A 98 -3.45 5.94 -10.51
CA ARG A 98 -2.27 6.41 -11.23
C ARG A 98 -1.06 5.58 -10.85
N ARG A 99 -0.20 5.28 -11.81
CA ARG A 99 1.07 4.63 -11.53
C ARG A 99 1.95 5.55 -10.67
N ALA A 100 2.54 5.00 -9.63
CA ALA A 100 3.45 5.73 -8.75
C ALA A 100 4.75 6.08 -9.48
N ASP A 101 5.21 7.32 -9.30
CA ASP A 101 6.53 7.74 -9.78
C ASP A 101 7.62 6.99 -9.01
N GLU A 102 7.36 6.72 -7.74
CA GLU A 102 8.31 6.11 -6.81
C GLU A 102 7.59 5.26 -5.77
N VAL A 103 8.25 4.19 -5.34
CA VAL A 103 7.83 3.38 -4.19
C VAL A 103 8.87 3.54 -3.09
N ILE A 104 8.37 3.85 -1.89
CA ILE A 104 9.17 4.11 -0.70
C ILE A 104 8.88 3.02 0.31
N VAL A 105 9.92 2.37 0.82
CA VAL A 105 9.79 1.32 1.84
C VAL A 105 10.72 1.63 2.98
N LEU A 106 10.15 1.88 4.16
CA LEU A 106 10.93 2.10 5.38
C LEU A 106 10.95 0.82 6.21
N PRO A 107 12.11 0.47 6.81
CA PRO A 107 12.21 -0.67 7.69
C PRO A 107 11.29 -0.51 8.91
N PRO A 108 10.90 -1.62 9.56
CA PRO A 108 10.17 -1.55 10.82
C PRO A 108 10.89 -0.66 11.84
N PRO A 109 10.18 0.27 12.51
CA PRO A 109 10.78 1.12 13.54
C PRO A 109 11.21 0.35 14.79
N THR A 110 10.69 -0.86 14.99
CA THR A 110 11.07 -1.79 16.06
C THR A 110 11.13 -3.23 15.53
N VAL A 111 11.74 -4.13 16.29
CA VAL A 111 11.89 -5.56 15.92
C VAL A 111 10.56 -6.32 15.74
N VAL A 112 9.48 -5.84 16.37
CA VAL A 112 8.14 -6.44 16.26
C VAL A 112 7.20 -5.65 15.35
N SER A 113 7.61 -4.44 14.94
CA SER A 113 6.79 -3.59 14.07
C SER A 113 6.72 -4.16 12.65
N ARG A 114 5.72 -3.69 11.92
CA ARG A 114 5.59 -3.94 10.48
C ARG A 114 6.33 -2.84 9.71
N PRO A 115 6.76 -3.11 8.48
CA PRO A 115 7.35 -2.08 7.64
C PRO A 115 6.31 -1.01 7.27
N ILE A 116 6.82 0.13 6.81
CA ILE A 116 6.01 1.24 6.30
C ILE A 116 6.19 1.25 4.79
N ILE A 117 5.09 1.13 4.04
CA ILE A 117 5.13 1.21 2.58
C ILE A 117 4.46 2.48 2.12
N GLY A 118 4.99 3.10 1.07
CA GLY A 118 4.45 4.33 0.51
C GLY A 118 4.66 4.43 -0.99
N ILE A 119 3.86 5.27 -1.62
CA ILE A 119 4.00 5.63 -3.03
C ILE A 119 4.04 7.15 -3.17
N ARG A 120 4.87 7.63 -4.10
CA ARG A 120 4.87 9.04 -4.51
C ARG A 120 4.16 9.22 -5.84
N ILE A 121 3.30 10.22 -5.91
CA ILE A 121 2.66 10.69 -7.14
C ILE A 121 2.81 12.21 -7.20
N GLY A 122 3.63 12.70 -8.12
CA GLY A 122 4.02 14.11 -8.13
C GLY A 122 4.73 14.48 -6.83
N ASN A 123 4.25 15.52 -6.14
CA ASN A 123 4.85 15.99 -4.89
C ASN A 123 4.22 15.36 -3.64
N ASP A 124 3.30 14.42 -3.77
CA ASP A 124 2.59 13.86 -2.63
C ASP A 124 2.97 12.39 -2.42
N VAL A 125 3.20 12.01 -1.17
CA VAL A 125 3.52 10.65 -0.74
C VAL A 125 2.45 10.12 0.19
N PHE A 126 1.97 8.92 -0.09
CA PHE A 126 0.88 8.28 0.64
C PHE A 126 1.39 6.98 1.26
N PHE A 127 1.28 6.84 2.58
CA PHE A 127 1.77 5.68 3.30
C PHE A 127 0.65 4.75 3.78
N SER A 128 0.87 3.44 3.67
CA SER A 128 0.10 2.41 4.37
C SER A 128 0.93 1.84 5.50
N THR A 129 0.36 1.86 6.70
CA THR A 129 0.98 1.35 7.93
C THR A 129 -0.02 0.52 8.70
N HIS A 130 0.47 -0.37 9.56
CA HIS A 130 -0.37 -1.16 10.45
C HIS A 130 0.34 -1.34 11.79
N ALA A 131 0.04 -0.46 12.74
CA ALA A 131 0.58 -0.50 14.09
C ALA A 131 0.21 -1.80 14.82
N LEU A 132 0.93 -2.10 15.90
CA LEU A 132 0.67 -3.26 16.74
C LEU A 132 -0.72 -3.16 17.41
N ALA A 133 -1.44 -4.28 17.47
CA ALA A 133 -2.76 -4.35 18.11
C ALA A 133 -2.71 -4.10 19.63
N ASN A 134 -1.52 -4.14 20.25
CA ASN A 134 -1.30 -3.76 21.64
C ASN A 134 -1.33 -2.24 21.80
N ARG A 135 -2.52 -1.64 21.65
CA ARG A 135 -2.77 -0.19 21.79
C ARG A 135 -1.94 0.70 20.86
N GLY A 136 -1.40 0.17 19.77
CA GLY A 136 -0.59 0.93 18.82
C GLY A 136 0.68 1.53 19.44
N VAL A 137 1.33 0.81 20.36
CA VAL A 137 2.54 1.30 21.08
C VAL A 137 3.66 1.79 20.15
N ASP A 138 3.71 1.31 18.91
CA ASP A 138 4.70 1.69 17.92
C ASP A 138 4.24 2.83 16.98
N SER A 139 3.02 3.35 17.11
CA SER A 139 2.46 4.38 16.22
C SER A 139 3.29 5.66 16.22
N GLY A 140 3.78 6.09 17.39
CA GLY A 140 4.65 7.27 17.49
C GLY A 140 5.98 7.07 16.77
N ALA A 141 6.56 5.87 16.87
CA ALA A 141 7.79 5.52 16.17
C ALA A 141 7.58 5.42 14.65
N ILE A 142 6.42 4.91 14.20
CA ILE A 142 6.04 4.88 12.78
C ILE A 142 6.00 6.28 12.19
N VAL A 143 5.28 7.21 12.83
CA VAL A 143 5.18 8.61 12.35
C VAL A 143 6.55 9.29 12.37
N ASN A 144 7.33 9.08 13.44
CA ASN A 144 8.67 9.65 13.54
C ASN A 144 9.61 9.12 12.44
N SER A 145 9.51 7.84 12.06
CA SER A 145 10.30 7.28 10.96
C SER A 145 9.99 7.94 9.62
N VAL A 146 8.72 8.24 9.33
CA VAL A 146 8.33 8.95 8.10
C VAL A 146 8.84 10.40 8.15
N PHE A 147 8.65 11.09 9.27
CA PHE A 147 9.14 12.45 9.45
C PHE A 147 10.65 12.54 9.24
N GLU A 148 11.44 11.70 9.92
CA GLU A 148 12.90 11.69 9.81
C GLU A 148 13.38 11.30 8.40
N PHE A 149 12.66 10.43 7.70
CA PHE A 149 12.98 10.07 6.32
C PHE A 149 12.98 11.28 5.39
N PHE A 150 11.96 12.15 5.48
CA PHE A 150 11.89 13.36 4.66
C PHE A 150 12.79 14.48 5.22
N ASN A 151 12.88 14.64 6.54
CA ASN A 151 13.67 15.70 7.17
C ASN A 151 15.19 15.54 6.92
N ARG A 152 15.67 14.31 6.72
CA ARG A 152 17.10 14.02 6.44
C ARG A 152 17.43 13.98 4.95
N GLN A 153 16.47 14.25 4.09
CA GLN A 153 16.63 14.08 2.66
C GLN A 153 17.44 15.21 2.03
N THR A 154 18.37 14.85 1.14
CA THR A 154 19.15 15.79 0.33
C THR A 154 18.68 15.84 -1.12
N ASP A 155 17.88 14.86 -1.55
CA ASP A 155 17.17 14.89 -2.84
C ASP A 155 16.09 15.99 -2.85
N PRO A 156 16.16 16.97 -3.76
CA PRO A 156 15.22 18.09 -3.81
C PRO A 156 13.76 17.67 -4.06
N ILE A 157 13.52 16.61 -4.82
CA ILE A 157 12.15 16.12 -5.13
C ILE A 157 11.51 15.58 -3.87
N ARG A 158 12.24 14.74 -3.14
CA ARG A 158 11.74 14.15 -1.90
C ARG A 158 11.71 15.16 -0.75
N GLN A 159 12.63 16.12 -0.70
CA GLN A 159 12.62 17.19 0.32
C GLN A 159 11.39 18.11 0.17
N ALA A 160 10.94 18.36 -1.06
CA ALA A 160 9.77 19.17 -1.35
C ALA A 160 8.44 18.39 -1.30
N ALA A 161 8.48 17.11 -0.94
CA ALA A 161 7.29 16.26 -0.96
C ALA A 161 6.41 16.48 0.29
N ASN A 162 5.10 16.57 0.07
CA ASN A 162 4.10 16.41 1.12
C ASN A 162 3.93 14.93 1.42
N TRP A 163 3.61 14.58 2.66
CA TRP A 163 3.35 13.19 3.03
C TRP A 163 2.15 13.06 3.97
N MET A 164 1.42 11.95 3.82
CA MET A 164 0.30 11.56 4.67
C MET A 164 0.23 10.06 4.90
#